data_AF-A0A3D1RQ95-F1
#
_entry.id   AF-A0A3D1RQ95-F1
#
_cell.length_a   1.000
_cell.length_b   1.000
_cell.length_c   1.000
_cell.angle_alpha   90.00
_cell.angle_beta   90.00
_cell.angle_gamma   90.00
#
_symmetry.space_group_name_H-M   'P 1'
#
loop_
_entity.id
_entity.type
_entity.pdbx_description
1 polymer ?
#
loop_
_entity_poly.entity_id
_entity_poly.type
_entity_poly.pdbx_seq_one_letter_code
_entity_poly.pdbx_strand_id
1 'polypeptide(L)'
;MNFVQPIRDPNMVKDIANYLRNRSERNYIMFLMGIYTGLRISDILQRRILDVKDKKNIIIREQKTQKRREIEINPLLKKELSNYCKDKDP
;
A
#
# COMPACT_ATOMS: atom_id res chain seq x y z
N MET A 1 -11.80 -18.49 -20.61
CA MET A 1 -11.28 -17.12 -20.39
C MET A 1 -11.74 -16.71 -19.00
N ASN A 2 -10.81 -16.55 -18.06
CA ASN A 2 -11.18 -16.25 -16.68
C ASN A 2 -11.51 -14.75 -16.59
N PHE A 3 -12.79 -14.41 -16.64
CA PHE A 3 -13.28 -13.06 -16.44
C PHE A 3 -13.36 -12.78 -14.93
N VAL A 4 -12.75 -11.67 -14.50
CA VAL A 4 -12.79 -11.21 -13.11
C VAL A 4 -13.50 -9.86 -13.04
N GLN A 5 -14.39 -9.71 -12.07
CA GLN A 5 -15.08 -8.44 -11.84
C GLN A 5 -14.33 -7.60 -10.79
N PRO A 6 -14.25 -6.27 -10.98
CA PRO A 6 -13.70 -5.39 -9.96
C PRO A 6 -14.64 -5.32 -8.75
N ILE A 7 -14.07 -5.03 -7.59
CA ILE A 7 -14.85 -4.71 -6.38
C ILE A 7 -15.48 -3.34 -6.60
N ARG A 8 -16.82 -3.27 -6.59
CA ARG A 8 -17.59 -2.05 -6.82
C ARG A 8 -18.15 -1.43 -5.54
N ASP A 9 -18.34 -2.23 -4.50
CA ASP A 9 -18.89 -1.78 -3.23
C ASP A 9 -17.80 -1.22 -2.32
N PRO A 10 -17.86 0.07 -1.93
CA PRO A 10 -16.92 0.66 -0.98
C PRO A 10 -16.95 0.01 0.40
N ASN A 11 -18.09 -0.56 0.82
CA ASN A 11 -18.20 -1.24 2.11
C ASN A 11 -17.38 -2.53 2.10
N MET A 12 -17.44 -3.30 1.02
CA MET A 12 -16.60 -4.49 0.85
C MET A 12 -15.10 -4.16 0.96
N VAL A 13 -14.65 -3.02 0.43
CA VAL A 13 -13.25 -2.58 0.57
C VAL A 13 -12.90 -2.32 2.04
N LYS A 14 -13.80 -1.68 2.80
CA LYS A 14 -13.61 -1.42 4.24
C LYS A 14 -13.60 -2.72 5.03
N ASP A 15 -14.48 -3.67 4.71
CA ASP A 15 -14.56 -4.96 5.38
C ASP A 15 -13.28 -5.78 5.17
N ILE A 16 -12.71 -5.76 3.95
CA ILE A 16 -11.41 -6.38 3.68
C ILE A 16 -10.31 -5.71 4.50
N ALA A 17 -10.28 -4.37 4.55
CA ALA A 17 -9.29 -3.65 5.35
C ALA A 17 -9.38 -4.03 6.84
N ASN A 18 -10.59 -4.07 7.40
CA ASN A 18 -10.83 -4.46 8.80
C ASN A 18 -10.43 -5.92 9.06
N TYR A 19 -10.79 -6.82 8.16
CA TYR A 19 -10.40 -8.23 8.25
C TYR A 19 -8.88 -8.41 8.27
N LEU A 20 -8.17 -7.71 7.38
CA LEU A 20 -6.72 -7.77 7.31
C LEU A 20 -6.07 -7.15 8.55
N ARG A 21 -6.62 -6.05 9.07
CA ARG A 21 -6.11 -5.37 10.26
C ARG A 21 -6.08 -6.30 11.48
N ASN A 22 -7.12 -7.12 11.63
CA ASN A 22 -7.24 -8.04 12.77
C ASN A 22 -6.37 -9.30 12.64
N ARG A 23 -5.94 -9.65 11.42
CA ARG A 23 -5.13 -10.86 11.18
C ARG A 23 -3.65 -10.60 10.98
N SER A 24 -3.31 -9.56 10.23
CA SER A 24 -1.94 -9.23 9.89
C SER A 24 -1.83 -7.76 9.54
N GLU A 25 -1.22 -7.01 10.45
CA GLU A 25 -0.94 -5.59 10.26
C GLU A 25 -0.14 -5.32 8.97
N ARG A 26 0.83 -6.19 8.66
CA ARG A 26 1.61 -6.12 7.40
C ARG A 26 0.69 -6.17 6.17
N ASN A 27 -0.24 -7.12 6.12
CA ASN A 27 -1.13 -7.29 4.97
C ASN A 27 -2.14 -6.13 4.86
N TYR A 28 -2.59 -5.62 6.01
CA TYR A 28 -3.42 -4.41 6.06
C TYR A 28 -2.70 -3.20 5.45
N ILE A 29 -1.45 -2.96 5.84
CA ILE A 29 -0.64 -1.87 5.27
C ILE A 29 -0.41 -2.08 3.76
N MET A 30 -0.11 -3.30 3.32
CA MET A 30 0.04 -3.61 1.88
C MET A 30 -1.25 -3.34 1.10
N PHE A 31 -2.40 -3.68 1.68
CA PHE A 31 -3.70 -3.44 1.08
C PHE A 31 -3.99 -1.94 0.94
N LEU A 32 -3.76 -1.16 2.01
CA LEU A 32 -3.89 0.29 1.96
C LEU A 32 -2.95 0.93 0.95
N MET A 33 -1.68 0.50 0.90
CA MET A 33 -0.74 0.96 -0.12
C MET A 33 -1.29 0.67 -1.52
N GLY A 34 -1.80 -0.54 -1.77
CA GLY A 34 -2.39 -0.89 -3.06
C GLY A 34 -3.55 0.02 -3.47
N ILE A 35 -4.49 0.28 -2.55
CA ILE A 35 -5.67 1.12 -2.84
C ILE A 35 -5.29 2.59 -3.06
N TYR A 36 -4.44 3.15 -2.20
CA TYR A 36 -4.13 4.59 -2.24
C TYR A 36 -3.07 4.96 -3.29
N THR A 37 -2.15 4.05 -3.62
CA THR A 37 -1.05 4.35 -4.57
C THR A 37 -1.30 3.76 -5.96
N GLY A 38 -2.20 2.78 -6.09
CA GLY A 38 -2.43 2.07 -7.35
C GLY A 38 -1.23 1.24 -7.82
N LEU A 39 -0.29 0.93 -6.94
CA LEU A 39 0.88 0.10 -7.25
C LEU A 39 0.50 -1.38 -7.33
N ARG A 40 1.23 -2.12 -8.16
CA ARG A 40 1.08 -3.58 -8.22
C ARG A 40 1.66 -4.20 -6.97
N ILE A 41 1.10 -5.34 -6.54
CA ILE A 41 1.57 -6.02 -5.34
C ILE A 41 3.07 -6.39 -5.43
N SER A 42 3.57 -6.74 -6.61
CA SER A 42 5.00 -7.03 -6.84
C SER A 42 5.90 -5.82 -6.59
N ASP A 43 5.43 -4.62 -6.92
CA ASP A 43 6.13 -3.36 -6.69
C ASP A 43 6.11 -2.97 -5.20
N ILE A 44 5.00 -3.25 -4.51
CA ILE A 44 4.81 -3.01 -3.06
C ILE A 44 5.71 -3.94 -2.23
N LEU A 45 5.79 -5.22 -2.58
CA LEU A 45 6.56 -6.23 -1.84
C LEU A 45 8.06 -5.92 -1.74
N GLN A 46 8.62 -5.21 -2.71
CA GLN A 46 10.04 -4.84 -2.73
C GLN A 46 10.37 -3.59 -1.91
N ARG A 47 9.36 -2.90 -1.35
CA ARG A 47 9.59 -1.68 -0.58
C ARG A 47 10.12 -1.98 0.80
N ARG A 48 11.11 -1.19 1.23
CA ARG A 48 11.68 -1.24 2.58
C ARG A 48 11.11 -0.12 3.44
N ILE A 49 11.29 -0.23 4.76
CA ILE A 49 10.84 0.77 5.74
C ILE A 49 11.47 2.14 5.44
N LEU A 50 12.77 2.18 5.15
CA LEU A 50 13.48 3.40 4.72
C LEU A 50 12.89 4.12 3.48
N ASP A 51 12.17 3.41 2.61
CA ASP A 51 11.57 4.01 1.41
C ASP A 51 10.25 4.75 1.72
N VAL A 52 9.63 4.48 2.87
CA VAL A 52 8.30 4.98 3.25
C VAL A 52 8.28 5.78 4.55
N LYS A 53 9.18 5.48 5.49
CA LYS A 53 9.25 6.11 6.80
C LYS A 53 9.63 7.59 6.68
N ASP A 54 8.80 8.45 7.26
CA ASP A 54 8.94 9.91 7.27
C ASP A 54 9.01 10.59 5.89
N LYS A 55 8.57 9.90 4.83
CA LYS A 55 8.51 10.46 3.47
C LYS A 55 7.17 11.13 3.20
N LYS A 56 7.18 12.13 2.31
CA LYS A 56 5.97 12.73 1.72
C LYS A 56 5.52 11.99 0.46
N ASN A 57 6.50 11.55 -0.33
CA ASN A 57 6.28 10.91 -1.62
C ASN A 57 6.97 9.55 -1.66
N ILE A 58 6.34 8.57 -2.31
CA ILE A 58 6.94 7.29 -2.67
C ILE A 58 7.51 7.43 -4.07
N ILE A 59 8.83 7.28 -4.20
CA ILE A 59 9.52 7.26 -5.49
C ILE A 59 9.76 5.80 -5.87
N ILE A 60 9.23 5.39 -7.02
CA ILE A 60 9.34 4.01 -7.49
C ILE A 60 9.64 3.96 -8.98
N ARG A 61 10.44 2.97 -9.38
CA ARG A 61 10.56 2.53 -10.76
C ARG A 61 9.72 1.28 -10.91
N GLU A 62 8.63 1.36 -11.67
CA GLU A 62 7.73 0.21 -11.87
C GLU A 62 8.47 -0.92 -12.57
N GLN A 63 8.35 -2.15 -12.07
CA GLN A 63 9.05 -3.30 -12.66
C GLN A 63 8.63 -3.56 -14.11
N LYS A 64 7.32 -3.52 -14.37
CA LYS A 64 6.76 -3.90 -15.67
C LYS A 64 7.05 -2.86 -16.76
N THR A 65 6.87 -1.58 -16.45
CA THR A 65 6.97 -0.50 -17.44
C THR A 65 8.33 0.18 -17.44
N GLN A 66 9.16 -0.08 -16.42
CA GLN A 66 10.46 0.56 -16.19
C GLN A 66 10.39 2.09 -16.01
N LYS A 67 9.19 2.66 -15.88
CA LYS A 67 8.99 4.10 -15.69
C LYS A 67 9.20 4.48 -14.23
N ARG A 68 9.86 5.61 -14.02
CA ARG A 68 9.91 6.27 -12.71
C ARG A 68 8.60 7.00 -12.45
N ARG A 69 8.04 6.80 -11.26
CA ARG A 69 6.86 7.49 -10.75
C ARG A 69 7.15 8.03 -9.37
N GLU A 70 6.55 9.17 -9.08
CA GLU A 70 6.51 9.78 -7.76
C GLU A 70 5.06 9.91 -7.36
N ILE A 71 4.71 9.36 -6.20
CA ILE A 71 3.33 9.27 -5.72
C ILE A 71 3.27 9.95 -4.36
N GLU A 72 2.42 10.98 -4.24
CA GLU A 72 2.15 11.61 -2.95
C GLU A 72 1.40 10.65 -2.03
N ILE A 73 1.85 10.54 -0.78
CA ILE A 73 1.23 9.66 0.20
C ILE A 73 -0.02 10.33 0.76
N ASN A 74 -1.18 9.69 0.56
CA ASN A 74 -2.44 10.15 1.15
C ASN A 74 -2.29 10.35 2.68
N PRO A 75 -2.87 11.41 3.28
CA PRO A 75 -2.77 11.66 4.72
C PRO A 75 -3.18 10.48 5.61
N LEU A 76 -4.21 9.71 5.22
CA LEU A 76 -4.65 8.51 5.93
C LEU A 76 -3.58 7.42 5.86
N LEU A 77 -3.06 7.15 4.65
CA LEU A 77 -1.98 6.18 4.47
C LEU A 77 -0.73 6.58 5.25
N LYS A 78 -0.39 7.88 5.27
CA LYS A 78 0.77 8.39 6.01
C LYS A 78 0.65 8.12 7.50
N LYS A 79 -0.53 8.33 8.08
CA LYS A 79 -0.81 8.05 9.49
C LYS A 79 -0.63 6.57 9.80
N GLU A 80 -1.22 5.70 8.99
CA GLU A 80 -1.13 4.24 9.20
C GLU A 80 0.29 3.72 8.98
N LEU A 81 1.02 4.24 7.98
CA LEU A 81 2.44 3.91 7.77
C LEU A 81 3.33 4.39 8.91
N SER A 82 3.07 5.59 9.46
CA SER A 82 3.82 6.11 10.61
C SER A 82 3.64 5.22 11.84
N ASN A 83 2.41 4.77 12.11
CA ASN A 83 2.13 3.82 13.18
C ASN A 83 2.86 2.49 12.94
N TYR A 84 2.77 1.93 11.73
CA TYR A 84 3.40 0.67 11.39
C TYR A 84 4.94 0.71 11.44
N CYS A 85 5.55 1.85 11.09
CA CYS A 85 7.01 2.01 11.05
C CYS A 85 7.61 2.49 12.38
N LYS A 86 6.79 2.78 13.40
CA LYS A 86 7.23 3.40 14.66
C LYS A 86 8.34 2.61 15.33
N ASP A 87 8.14 1.30 15.47
CA ASP A 87 9.05 0.39 16.18
C ASP A 87 9.96 -0.40 15.22
N LYS A 88 10.13 0.11 13.99
CA LYS A 88 10.92 -0.55 12.95
C LYS A 88 12.11 0.30 12.56
N ASP A 89 13.29 -0.31 12.56
CA ASP A 89 14.50 0.33 12.07
C ASP A 89 14.46 0.48 10.53
N PRO A 90 15.05 1.56 9.99
CA PRO A 90 15.06 1.84 8.55
C PRO A 90 15.68 0.74 7.70
#